data_AF-A0A0K8MI50-F1
#
_entry.id   AF-A0A0K8MI50-F1
#
_cell.length_a   1.000
_cell.length_b   1.000
_cell.length_c   1.000
_cell.angle_alpha   90.00
_cell.angle_beta   90.00
_cell.angle_gamma   90.00
#
_symmetry.space_group_name_H-M   'P 1'
#
loop_
_entity.id
_entity.type
_entity.pdbx_description
1 polymer ?
#
loop_
_entity_poly.entity_id
_entity_poly.type
_entity_poly.pdbx_seq_one_letter_code
_entity_poly.pdbx_strand_id
1 'polypeptide(L)' 'MKKEIEPLSRNGARWFNSIGDLAEAMETTRDNVQILINMPGCPYTTVPGREKPFYVEFKIAEFLDSITNYNPKM' A
#
# COMPACT_ATOMS: atom_id res chain seq x y z
N MET A 1 19.95 -14.28 -4.64
CA MET A 1 18.65 -14.86 -5.02
C MET A 1 17.61 -13.75 -4.95
N LYS A 2 17.17 -13.23 -6.11
CA LYS A 2 15.99 -12.34 -6.15
C LYS A 2 14.79 -13.24 -5.87
N LYS A 3 14.05 -12.96 -4.79
CA LYS A 3 12.77 -13.61 -4.55
C LYS A 3 11.82 -13.06 -5.60
N GLU A 4 11.57 -13.84 -6.65
CA GLU A 4 10.49 -13.54 -7.60
C GLU A 4 9.18 -13.63 -6.81
N ILE A 5 8.60 -12.47 -6.54
CA ILE A 5 7.31 -12.35 -5.86
C ILE A 5 6.26 -12.76 -6.90
N GLU A 6 5.80 -14.02 -6.83
CA GLU A 6 4.77 -14.52 -7.74
C GLU A 6 3.45 -13.73 -7.59
N PRO A 7 2.81 -13.31 -8.69
CA PRO A 7 1.55 -12.59 -8.63
C PRO A 7 0.38 -13.58 -8.46
N LEU A 8 -0.22 -13.61 -7.27
CA LEU A 8 -1.45 -14.37 -7.04
C LEU A 8 -2.68 -13.44 -7.04
N SER A 9 -3.27 -13.23 -8.21
CA SER A 9 -4.72 -13.32 -8.49
C SER A 9 -5.10 -12.62 -9.80
N ARG A 10 -6.24 -13.00 -10.37
CA ARG A 10 -6.75 -12.64 -11.71
C ARG A 10 -6.98 -11.13 -11.95
N ASN A 11 -6.79 -10.28 -10.93
CA ASN A 11 -6.81 -8.80 -10.97
C ASN A 11 -5.53 -8.15 -10.37
N GLY A 12 -4.43 -8.89 -10.22
CA GLY A 12 -3.07 -8.35 -10.02
C GLY A 12 -2.76 -7.62 -8.70
N ALA A 13 -3.67 -7.61 -7.72
CA ALA A 13 -3.44 -6.88 -6.47
C ALA A 13 -2.41 -7.58 -5.58
N ARG A 14 -1.23 -6.98 -5.34
CA ARG A 14 -0.27 -7.44 -4.32
C ARG A 14 -0.75 -7.05 -2.91
N TRP A 15 -0.55 -7.95 -1.95
CA TRP A 15 -0.93 -7.74 -0.54
C TRP A 15 0.33 -7.69 0.30
N PHE A 16 0.48 -6.63 1.08
CA PHE A 16 1.65 -6.38 1.90
C PHE A 16 1.26 -6.33 3.37
N ASN A 17 1.93 -7.11 4.21
CA ASN A 17 1.82 -7.04 5.67
C ASN A 17 3.09 -6.43 6.31
N SER A 18 4.00 -5.93 5.48
CA SER A 18 5.25 -5.31 5.89
C SER A 18 5.43 -3.99 5.15
N ILE A 19 5.89 -2.98 5.89
CA ILE A 19 6.21 -1.66 5.34
C ILE A 19 7.37 -1.77 4.34
N GLY A 20 8.30 -2.70 4.56
CA GLY A 20 9.47 -2.90 3.69
C GLY A 20 9.07 -3.39 2.31
N ASP A 21 8.24 -4.42 2.24
CA ASP A 21 7.81 -5.01 0.97
C ASP A 21 6.90 -4.04 0.20
N LEU A 22 6.08 -3.27 0.92
CA LEU A 22 5.27 -2.21 0.32
C LEU A 22 6.16 -1.08 -0.23
N ALA A 23 7.20 -0.68 0.51
CA ALA A 23 8.15 0.34 0.05
C ALA A 23 8.93 -0.10 -1.19
N GLU A 24 9.38 -1.36 -1.24
CA GLU A 24 10.03 -1.94 -2.41
C GLU A 24 9.07 -1.99 -3.61
N ALA A 25 7.82 -2.41 -3.38
CA ALA A 25 6.81 -2.48 -4.44
C ALA A 25 6.41 -1.10 -5.00
N MET A 26 6.44 -0.06 -4.17
CA MET A 26 6.14 1.33 -4.53
C MET A 26 7.40 2.12 -4.97
N GLU A 27 8.56 1.47 -5.05
CA GLU A 27 9.85 2.10 -5.39
C GLU A 27 10.16 3.35 -4.54
N THR A 28 9.88 3.27 -3.23
CA THR A 28 10.02 4.39 -2.29
C THR A 28 10.70 3.97 -0.98
N THR A 29 10.84 4.90 -0.03
CA THR A 29 11.45 4.64 1.28
C THR A 29 10.42 4.13 2.29
N ARG A 30 10.91 3.41 3.30
CA ARG A 30 10.07 2.96 4.43
C ARG A 30 9.44 4.13 5.18
N ASP A 31 10.15 5.25 5.29
CA ASP A 31 9.65 6.46 5.97
C ASP A 31 8.49 7.10 5.18
N ASN A 32 8.58 7.14 3.86
CA ASN A 32 7.48 7.63 3.00
C ASN A 32 6.24 6.75 3.15
N VAL A 33 6.41 5.43 3.16
CA VAL A 33 5.31 4.49 3.41
C VAL A 33 4.76 4.67 4.82
N GLN A 34 5.61 4.85 5.83
CA GLN A 34 5.18 5.09 7.21
C GLN A 34 4.31 6.36 7.29
N ILE A 35 4.70 7.45 6.62
CA ILE A 35 3.90 8.66 6.55
C ILE A 35 2.55 8.36 5.87
N LEU A 36 2.58 7.68 4.71
CA LEU A 36 1.39 7.33 3.94
C LEU A 36 0.38 6.51 4.76
N ILE A 37 0.82 5.46 5.46
CA ILE A 37 -0.08 4.60 6.23
C ILE A 37 -0.67 5.26 7.47
N ASN A 38 -0.03 6.31 7.99
CA ASN A 38 -0.56 7.12 9.10
C ASN A 38 -1.45 8.26 8.61
N MET A 39 -1.61 8.46 7.30
CA MET A 39 -2.53 9.46 6.78
C MET A 39 -3.97 9.05 7.08
N PRO A 40 -4.83 9.99 7.52
CA PRO A 40 -6.25 9.73 7.65
C PRO A 40 -6.84 9.22 6.34
N GLY A 41 -7.60 8.12 6.42
CA GLY A 41 -8.23 7.52 5.25
C GLY A 41 -7.36 6.56 4.44
N CYS A 42 -6.10 6.32 4.82
CA CYS A 42 -5.28 5.31 4.16
C CYS A 42 -5.97 3.93 4.20
N PRO A 43 -6.14 3.24 3.06
CA PRO A 43 -6.86 1.97 3.02
C PRO A 43 -6.02 0.83 3.59
N TYR A 44 -6.61 0.08 4.51
CA TYR A 44 -6.05 -1.15 5.05
C TYR A 44 -7.13 -2.23 5.19
N THR A 45 -6.69 -3.49 5.27
CA THR A 45 -7.56 -4.65 5.48
C THR A 45 -7.14 -5.36 6.76
N THR A 46 -8.07 -5.50 7.69
CA THR A 46 -7.88 -6.30 8.92
C THR A 46 -8.34 -7.73 8.69
N VAL A 47 -7.55 -8.70 9.11
CA VAL A 47 -7.93 -10.12 9.10
C VAL A 47 -8.16 -10.57 10.54
N PRO A 48 -9.32 -11.16 10.87
CA PRO A 48 -9.56 -11.69 12.22
C PRO A 48 -8.44 -12.62 12.68
N GLY A 49 -7.96 -12.43 13.90
CA GLY A 49 -6.85 -13.21 14.47
C GLY A 49 -5.45 -12.76 14.06
N ARG A 50 -5.29 -11.63 13.35
CA ARG A 50 -4.00 -10.99 13.12
C ARG A 50 -3.95 -9.59 13.74
N GLU A 51 -2.82 -9.31 14.38
CA GLU A 51 -2.55 -7.98 14.96
C GLU A 51 -2.20 -6.93 13.90
N LYS A 52 -1.57 -7.34 12.79
CA LYS A 52 -1.09 -6.44 11.75
C LYS A 52 -2.05 -6.36 10.56
N PRO A 53 -2.34 -5.16 10.05
CA PRO A 53 -3.16 -4.99 8.85
C PRO A 53 -2.41 -5.42 7.60
N PHE A 54 -3.17 -5.62 6.52
CA PHE A 54 -2.67 -5.76 5.16
C PHE A 54 -2.95 -4.50 4.35
N TYR A 55 -2.01 -4.15 3.49
CA TYR A 55 -2.10 -3.08 2.51
C TYR A 55 -2.21 -3.71 1.12
N VAL A 56 -3.22 -3.29 0.38
CA VAL A 56 -3.47 -3.81 -0.97
C VAL A 56 -2.97 -2.79 -1.96
N GLU A 57 -2.04 -3.18 -2.83
CA GLU A 57 -1.28 -2.29 -3.70
C GLU A 57 -2.14 -1.26 -4.43
N PHE A 58 -3.14 -1.71 -5.20
CA PHE A 58 -3.96 -0.81 -6.00
C PHE A 58 -4.75 0.18 -5.15
N LYS A 59 -5.19 -0.21 -3.94
CA LYS A 59 -5.90 0.71 -3.04
C LYS A 59 -4.96 1.80 -2.52
N ILE A 60 -3.71 1.44 -2.22
CA ILE A 60 -2.69 2.40 -1.80
C ILE A 60 -2.35 3.35 -2.96
N ALA A 61 -2.25 2.83 -4.18
CA ALA A 61 -2.05 3.65 -5.38
C ALA A 61 -3.22 4.61 -5.63
N GLU A 62 -4.47 4.12 -5.58
CA GLU A 62 -5.67 4.96 -5.70
C GLU A 62 -5.74 6.05 -4.63
N PHE A 63 -5.37 5.73 -3.38
CA PHE A 63 -5.30 6.69 -2.30
C PHE A 63 -4.24 7.76 -2.57
N LEU A 64 -3.05 7.36 -2.99
CA LEU A 64 -1.97 8.27 -3.35
C LEU A 64 -2.38 9.19 -4.51
N ASP A 65 -3.01 8.65 -5.55
CA ASP A 65 -3.55 9.43 -6.67
C ASP A 65 -4.62 10.42 -6.19
N SER A 66 -5.46 10.03 -5.24
CA SER A 66 -6.52 10.89 -4.70
C SER A 66 -5.97 12.10 -3.95
N ILE A 67 -4.85 11.97 -3.24
CA ILE A 67 -4.24 13.07 -2.46
C ILE A 67 -3.27 13.92 -3.28
N THR A 68 -2.66 13.35 -4.31
CA THR A 68 -1.70 14.04 -5.19
C THR A 68 -2.38 14.77 -6.34
N ASN A 69 -3.47 14.23 -6.89
CA ASN A 69 -4.26 14.87 -7.96
C ASN A 69 -5.41 15.73 -7.42
N TYR A 70 -5.54 15.87 -6.10
CA TYR A 70 -6.52 16.79 -5.53
C TYR A 70 -6.11 18.23 -5.84
N ASN A 71 -6.71 18.80 -6.88
CA ASN A 71 -6.66 20.22 -7.17
C ASN A 71 -7.92 20.86 -6.56
N PRO A 72 -7.88 21.41 -5.33
CA PRO A 72 -9.02 22.14 -4.80
C PRO A 72 -9.28 23.30 -5.77
N LYS A 73 -10.45 23.29 -6.41
CA LYS A 73 -10.94 24.47 -7.12
C LYS A 73 -11.02 25.58 -6.06
N MET A 74 -10.05 26.50 -6.10
CA MET A 74 -10.14 27.79 -5.41
C MET A 74 -11.30 28.60 -5.99
#